data_AF-A0A3Q3IBU6-F1
#
_entry.id   AF-A0A3Q3IBU6-F1
#
_cell.length_a   1.000
_cell.length_b   1.000
_cell.length_c   1.000
_cell.angle_alpha   90.00
_cell.angle_beta   90.00
_cell.angle_gamma   90.00
#
_symmetry.space_group_name_H-M   'P 1'
#
loop_
_entity.id
_entity.type
_entity.pdbx_description
1 polymer ?
#
loop_
_entity_poly.entity_id
_entity_poly.type
_entity_poly.pdbx_seq_one_letter_code
_entity_poly.pdbx_strand_id
1 'polypeptide(L)'
;MEAKLKKELGTTMLKSTGHSGGGCISQGQSYDTDNGRVFVKINHKSGAQVMFDGEMASLEAILKTETVKVPKPVKVIQLDTGGCAFVMEHLDIRGLSKYSQHLGEQLADLHLHNKKQLEQLNKEQQTVGKGVGHLEAPVVEKFGFDVTTCCGYIPQVNDWQDDWVTFFSQQRLQHQLNMVEKSYGDREVRELWANHILSVY
;
A
#
# COMPACT_ATOMS: atom_id res chain seq x y z
N MET A 1 -12.05 -7.20 -21.50
CA MET A 1 -12.08 -6.67 -20.11
C MET A 1 -13.35 -7.06 -19.37
N GLU A 2 -14.55 -6.63 -19.80
CA GLU A 2 -15.81 -6.92 -19.07
C GLU A 2 -16.03 -8.42 -18.79
N ALA A 3 -15.94 -9.27 -19.82
CA ALA A 3 -16.12 -10.72 -19.66
C ALA A 3 -15.13 -11.35 -18.65
N LYS A 4 -13.89 -10.85 -18.65
CA LYS A 4 -12.84 -11.27 -17.70
C LYS A 4 -13.18 -10.83 -16.28
N LEU A 5 -13.56 -9.56 -16.07
CA LEU A 5 -13.98 -9.06 -14.77
C LEU A 5 -15.21 -9.83 -14.23
N LYS A 6 -16.22 -10.07 -15.08
CA LYS A 6 -17.39 -10.88 -14.71
C LYS A 6 -17.00 -12.28 -14.23
N LYS A 7 -16.15 -12.96 -14.99
CA LYS A 7 -15.63 -14.29 -14.65
C LYS A 7 -14.85 -14.29 -13.34
N GLU A 8 -13.90 -13.37 -13.17
CA GLU A 8 -13.00 -13.35 -12.01
C GLU A 8 -13.68 -12.89 -10.72
N LEU A 9 -14.74 -12.07 -10.83
CA LEU A 9 -15.55 -11.60 -9.70
C LEU A 9 -16.79 -12.46 -9.44
N GLY A 10 -17.06 -13.47 -10.27
CA GLY A 10 -18.25 -14.31 -10.16
C GLY A 10 -19.56 -13.53 -10.29
N THR A 11 -19.57 -12.45 -11.07
CA THR A 11 -20.75 -11.59 -11.30
C THR A 11 -21.32 -11.79 -12.70
N THR A 12 -22.64 -11.77 -12.80
CA THR A 12 -23.38 -11.75 -14.08
C THR A 12 -23.54 -10.33 -14.63
N MET A 13 -23.48 -9.32 -13.75
CA MET A 13 -23.69 -7.91 -14.07
C MET A 13 -22.42 -7.07 -13.85
N LEU A 14 -22.08 -6.24 -14.82
CA LEU A 14 -21.02 -5.25 -14.67
C LEU A 14 -21.44 -3.98 -15.40
N LYS A 15 -22.06 -3.03 -14.70
CA LYS A 15 -22.57 -1.79 -15.29
C LYS A 15 -21.75 -0.61 -14.81
N SER A 16 -21.12 0.11 -15.75
CA SER A 16 -20.44 1.36 -15.43
C SER A 16 -21.40 2.36 -14.79
N THR A 17 -20.98 2.96 -13.68
CA THR A 17 -21.74 3.99 -12.96
C THR A 17 -21.52 5.40 -13.52
N GLY A 18 -20.70 5.55 -14.56
CA GLY A 18 -20.31 6.86 -15.12
C GLY A 18 -19.32 7.66 -14.27
N HIS A 19 -19.01 7.21 -13.05
CA HIS A 19 -18.00 7.83 -12.19
C HIS A 19 -16.62 7.30 -12.57
N SER A 20 -15.90 8.06 -13.40
CA SER A 20 -14.49 7.84 -13.71
C SER A 20 -13.62 8.75 -12.86
N GLY A 21 -12.72 8.15 -12.07
CA GLY A 21 -11.65 8.86 -11.37
C GLY A 21 -10.33 8.53 -12.07
N GLY A 22 -9.89 9.39 -12.98
CA GLY A 22 -8.57 9.25 -13.60
C GLY A 22 -7.49 9.81 -12.67
N GLY A 23 -6.60 8.96 -12.17
CA GLY A 23 -5.35 9.42 -11.58
C GLY A 23 -4.31 9.65 -12.68
N CYS A 24 -3.18 10.29 -12.35
CA CYS A 24 -2.07 10.50 -13.30
C CYS A 24 -1.46 9.20 -13.87
N ILE A 25 -1.78 8.05 -13.27
CA ILE A 25 -1.11 6.76 -13.50
C ILE A 25 -2.07 5.68 -14.00
N SER A 26 -3.25 5.58 -13.39
CA SER A 26 -4.23 4.51 -13.65
C SER A 26 -5.62 5.12 -13.89
N GLN A 27 -6.39 4.47 -14.75
CA GLN A 27 -7.79 4.82 -14.98
C GLN A 27 -8.64 4.12 -13.93
N GLY A 28 -9.42 4.88 -13.15
CA GLY A 28 -10.34 4.36 -12.14
C GLY A 28 -11.78 4.47 -12.59
N GLN A 29 -12.56 3.42 -12.38
CA GLN A 29 -13.98 3.40 -12.74
C GLN A 29 -14.79 2.54 -11.76
N SER A 30 -15.98 3.01 -11.41
CA SER A 30 -16.88 2.26 -10.54
C SER A 30 -17.94 1.49 -11.35
N TYR A 31 -18.23 0.27 -10.92
CA TYR A 31 -19.17 -0.63 -11.57
C TYR A 31 -20.19 -1.17 -10.56
N ASP A 32 -21.46 -1.14 -10.93
CA ASP A 32 -22.50 -1.89 -10.23
C ASP A 32 -22.42 -3.37 -10.65
N THR A 33 -22.39 -4.27 -9.67
CA THR A 33 -22.46 -5.72 -9.86
C THR A 33 -23.66 -6.30 -9.12
N ASP A 34 -23.98 -7.58 -9.36
CA ASP A 34 -25.00 -8.29 -8.58
C ASP A 34 -24.60 -8.47 -7.10
N ASN A 35 -23.31 -8.38 -6.78
CA ASN A 35 -22.74 -8.50 -5.44
C ASN A 35 -22.40 -7.16 -4.78
N GLY A 36 -22.90 -6.04 -5.32
CA GLY A 36 -22.62 -4.69 -4.84
C GLY A 36 -21.69 -3.89 -5.75
N ARG A 37 -21.40 -2.65 -5.36
CA ARG A 37 -20.58 -1.74 -6.18
C ARG A 37 -19.10 -1.93 -5.92
N VAL A 38 -18.31 -2.00 -6.98
CA VAL A 38 -16.86 -2.11 -6.93
C VAL A 38 -16.19 -0.93 -7.62
N PHE A 39 -14.95 -0.62 -7.20
CA PHE A 39 -14.06 0.29 -7.90
C PHE A 39 -12.94 -0.52 -8.56
N VAL A 40 -12.66 -0.21 -9.83
CA VAL A 40 -11.66 -0.91 -10.62
C VAL A 40 -10.63 0.11 -11.13
N LYS A 41 -9.37 -0.09 -10.76
CA LYS A 41 -8.22 0.60 -11.35
C LYS A 41 -7.69 -0.22 -12.51
N ILE A 42 -7.37 0.41 -13.63
CA ILE A 42 -6.84 -0.24 -14.83
C ILE A 42 -5.54 0.43 -15.22
N ASN A 43 -4.53 -0.38 -15.52
CA ASN A 43 -3.25 0.09 -16.02
C ASN A 43 -2.68 -0.91 -17.04
N HIS A 44 -2.37 -0.43 -18.24
CA HIS A 44 -1.90 -1.24 -19.36
C HIS A 44 -0.38 -1.39 -19.44
N LYS A 45 0.39 -0.74 -18.56
CA LYS A 45 1.85 -0.86 -18.55
C LYS A 45 2.31 -2.19 -17.95
N SER A 46 3.46 -2.68 -18.40
CA SER A 46 4.06 -3.94 -17.93
C SER A 46 4.34 -3.99 -16.42
N GLY A 47 4.65 -2.85 -15.79
CA GLY A 47 4.86 -2.74 -14.34
C GLY A 47 3.58 -2.69 -13.49
N ALA A 48 2.39 -2.73 -14.11
CA ALA A 48 1.13 -2.58 -13.40
C ALA A 48 0.86 -3.69 -12.38
N GLN A 49 1.33 -4.92 -12.66
CA GLN A 49 1.11 -6.05 -11.76
C GLN A 49 1.79 -5.83 -10.41
N VAL A 50 3.11 -5.55 -10.41
CA VAL A 50 3.87 -5.29 -9.17
C VAL A 50 3.25 -4.14 -8.37
N MET A 51 2.85 -3.06 -9.06
CA MET A 51 2.22 -1.91 -8.43
C MET A 51 0.89 -2.28 -7.75
N PHE A 52 0.02 -3.04 -8.43
CA PHE A 52 -1.28 -3.43 -7.88
C PHE A 52 -1.20 -4.54 -6.83
N ASP A 53 -0.27 -5.48 -6.96
CA ASP A 53 -0.02 -6.50 -5.94
C ASP A 53 0.48 -5.84 -4.64
N GLY A 54 1.40 -4.86 -4.76
CA GLY A 54 1.86 -4.06 -3.62
C GLY A 54 0.75 -3.20 -3.01
N GLU A 55 -0.11 -2.58 -3.84
CA GLU A 55 -1.25 -1.80 -3.35
C GLU A 55 -2.28 -2.68 -2.62
N MET A 56 -2.59 -3.87 -3.17
CA MET A 56 -3.48 -4.85 -2.56
C MET A 56 -2.96 -5.28 -1.19
N ALA A 57 -1.70 -5.71 -1.09
CA ALA A 57 -1.09 -6.12 0.18
C ALA A 57 -1.06 -4.97 1.21
N SER A 58 -0.82 -3.73 0.76
CA SER A 58 -0.84 -2.55 1.63
C SER A 58 -2.23 -2.29 2.20
N LEU A 59 -3.27 -2.38 1.37
CA LEU A 59 -4.66 -2.22 1.80
C LEU A 59 -5.09 -3.35 2.75
N GLU A 60 -4.68 -4.59 2.50
CA GLU A 60 -4.92 -5.70 3.42
C GLU A 60 -4.24 -5.48 4.77
N ALA A 61 -3.00 -4.99 4.78
CA ALA A 61 -2.26 -4.69 6.01
C ALA A 61 -2.96 -3.60 6.84
N ILE A 62 -3.41 -2.51 6.20
CA ILE A 62 -4.16 -1.45 6.89
C ILE A 62 -5.54 -1.94 7.35
N LEU A 63 -6.23 -2.74 6.54
CA LEU A 63 -7.54 -3.27 6.91
C LEU A 63 -7.48 -4.13 8.18
N LYS A 64 -6.43 -4.93 8.33
CA LYS A 64 -6.19 -5.79 9.51
C LYS A 64 -5.96 -5.02 10.81
N THR A 65 -5.59 -3.74 10.76
CA THR A 65 -5.40 -2.96 11.99
C THR A 65 -6.73 -2.50 12.60
N GLU A 66 -7.81 -2.51 11.81
CA GLU A 66 -9.14 -2.00 12.18
C GLU A 66 -9.14 -0.55 12.69
N THR A 67 -8.15 0.27 12.30
CA THR A 67 -7.98 1.63 12.82
C THR A 67 -8.60 2.71 11.94
N VAL A 68 -8.34 2.69 10.63
CA VAL A 68 -8.82 3.69 9.68
C VAL A 68 -9.54 3.02 8.52
N LYS A 69 -10.60 3.65 8.02
CA LYS A 69 -11.36 3.12 6.88
C LYS A 69 -10.52 3.19 5.60
N VAL A 70 -10.31 2.03 4.98
CA VAL A 70 -9.71 1.86 3.65
C VAL A 70 -10.64 1.05 2.75
N PRO A 71 -10.57 1.18 1.42
CA PRO A 71 -11.34 0.31 0.53
C PRO A 71 -10.87 -1.14 0.70
N LYS A 72 -11.80 -2.07 0.93
CA LYS A 72 -11.45 -3.49 1.01
C LYS A 72 -10.91 -3.98 -0.34
N PRO A 73 -9.68 -4.50 -0.41
CA PRO A 73 -9.15 -5.07 -1.64
C PRO A 73 -9.90 -6.35 -2.00
N VAL A 74 -10.11 -6.57 -3.30
CA VAL A 74 -10.80 -7.77 -3.80
C VAL A 74 -9.85 -8.65 -4.59
N LYS A 75 -9.25 -8.12 -5.67
CA LYS A 75 -8.41 -8.93 -6.57
C LYS A 75 -7.59 -8.10 -7.56
N VAL A 76 -6.39 -8.56 -7.87
CA VAL A 76 -5.62 -8.13 -9.06
C VAL A 76 -5.83 -9.12 -10.21
N ILE A 77 -6.15 -8.60 -11.40
CA ILE A 77 -6.56 -9.37 -12.58
C ILE A 77 -5.68 -8.95 -13.77
N GLN A 78 -4.94 -9.90 -14.33
CA GLN A 78 -4.24 -9.69 -15.60
C GLN A 78 -5.25 -9.56 -16.75
N LEU A 79 -5.00 -8.59 -17.63
CA LEU A 79 -5.87 -8.30 -18.78
C LEU A 79 -5.31 -8.93 -20.06
N ASP A 80 -6.20 -9.51 -20.89
CA ASP A 80 -5.82 -10.13 -22.16
C ASP A 80 -5.19 -9.13 -23.15
N THR A 81 -5.50 -7.83 -22.99
CA THR A 81 -4.96 -6.72 -23.78
C THR A 81 -3.59 -6.22 -23.29
N GLY A 82 -3.02 -6.87 -22.28
CA GLY A 82 -1.84 -6.40 -21.56
C GLY A 82 -2.17 -5.48 -20.38
N GLY A 83 -1.31 -5.56 -19.35
CA GLY A 83 -1.46 -4.87 -18.07
C GLY A 83 -2.39 -5.58 -17.09
N CYS A 84 -2.89 -4.84 -16.11
CA CYS A 84 -3.68 -5.36 -15.00
C CYS A 84 -4.86 -4.46 -14.64
N ALA A 85 -5.84 -5.05 -13.98
CA ALA A 85 -6.91 -4.36 -13.27
C ALA A 85 -6.84 -4.72 -11.78
N PHE A 86 -7.04 -3.74 -10.90
CA PHE A 86 -7.17 -3.94 -9.47
C PHE A 86 -8.58 -3.57 -9.01
N VAL A 87 -9.28 -4.56 -8.45
CA VAL A 87 -10.66 -4.44 -7.97
C VAL A 87 -10.67 -4.29 -6.46
N MET A 88 -11.45 -3.33 -5.97
CA MET A 88 -11.64 -3.05 -4.55
C MET A 88 -13.06 -2.56 -4.25
N GLU A 89 -13.41 -2.43 -2.98
CA GLU A 89 -14.64 -1.79 -2.52
C GLU A 89 -14.77 -0.38 -3.11
N HIS A 90 -15.97 -0.04 -3.59
CA HIS A 90 -16.30 1.33 -3.90
C HIS A 90 -16.62 2.12 -2.62
N LEU A 91 -15.93 3.23 -2.42
CA LEU A 91 -16.22 4.16 -1.35
C LEU A 91 -16.99 5.38 -1.86
N ASP A 92 -18.13 5.68 -1.23
CA ASP A 92 -18.83 6.95 -1.42
C ASP A 92 -18.08 8.08 -0.72
N ILE A 93 -17.07 8.64 -1.38
CA ILE A 93 -16.22 9.70 -0.83
C ILE A 93 -17.03 10.99 -0.72
N ARG A 94 -17.08 11.56 0.49
CA ARG A 94 -17.72 12.84 0.80
C ARG A 94 -16.70 13.77 1.45
N GLY A 95 -16.98 15.08 1.45
CA GLY A 95 -16.11 16.08 2.06
C GLY A 95 -15.84 15.80 3.55
N LEU A 96 -14.57 15.91 3.96
CA LEU A 96 -14.07 15.54 5.28
C LEU A 96 -14.09 16.66 6.32
N SER A 97 -14.61 17.86 6.02
CA SER A 97 -14.42 19.05 6.87
C SER A 97 -14.91 18.88 8.32
N LYS A 98 -15.93 18.04 8.57
CA LYS A 98 -16.43 17.74 9.92
C LYS A 98 -15.77 16.54 10.60
N TYR A 99 -14.95 15.78 9.87
CA TYR A 99 -14.37 14.50 10.30
C TYR A 99 -12.83 14.50 10.33
N SER A 100 -12.19 15.64 10.06
CA SER A 100 -10.72 15.75 10.02
C SER A 100 -10.05 15.39 11.35
N GLN A 101 -10.63 15.81 12.48
CA GLN A 101 -10.13 15.45 13.80
C GLN A 101 -10.16 13.93 13.99
N HIS A 102 -11.29 13.29 13.68
CA HIS A 102 -11.45 11.84 13.84
C HIS A 102 -10.50 11.07 12.92
N LEU A 103 -10.29 11.55 11.69
CA LEU A 103 -9.28 10.96 10.80
C LEU A 103 -7.87 11.06 11.41
N GLY A 104 -7.53 12.19 12.06
CA GLY A 104 -6.27 12.34 12.77
C GLY A 104 -6.08 11.33 13.90
N GLU A 105 -7.13 11.08 14.68
CA GLU A 105 -7.14 10.06 15.74
C GLU A 105 -6.93 8.65 15.16
N GLN A 106 -7.68 8.29 14.10
CA GLN A 106 -7.57 6.99 13.43
C GLN A 106 -6.18 6.75 12.81
N LEU A 107 -5.57 7.80 12.24
CA LEU A 107 -4.20 7.72 11.71
C LEU A 107 -3.16 7.55 12.82
N ALA A 108 -3.34 8.22 13.96
CA ALA A 108 -2.48 8.01 15.12
C ALA A 108 -2.59 6.57 15.64
N ASP A 109 -3.80 6.03 15.69
CA ASP A 109 -4.02 4.63 16.07
C ASP A 109 -3.39 3.66 15.09
N LEU A 110 -3.46 3.92 13.77
CA LEU A 110 -2.77 3.13 12.76
C LEU A 110 -1.25 3.10 13.01
N HIS A 111 -0.62 4.26 13.22
CA HIS A 111 0.83 4.34 13.48
C HIS A 111 1.25 3.65 14.78
N LEU A 112 0.40 3.68 15.81
CA LEU A 112 0.70 3.08 17.12
C LEU A 112 0.31 1.60 17.22
N HIS A 113 -0.41 1.05 16.25
CA HIS A 113 -0.98 -0.30 16.31
C HIS A 113 0.08 -1.37 16.63
N ASN A 114 1.17 -1.43 15.85
CA ASN A 114 2.24 -2.41 16.07
C ASN A 114 2.95 -2.23 17.43
N LYS A 115 3.18 -0.99 17.85
CA LYS A 115 3.75 -0.69 19.18
C LYS A 115 2.86 -1.20 20.31
N LYS A 116 1.55 -0.97 20.22
CA LYS A 116 0.57 -1.46 21.21
C LYS A 116 0.55 -3.00 21.26
N GLN A 117 0.65 -3.68 20.11
CA GLN A 117 0.74 -5.15 20.06
C GLN A 117 2.01 -5.67 20.75
N LEU A 118 3.16 -5.04 20.51
CA LEU A 118 4.42 -5.41 21.16
C LEU A 118 4.37 -5.20 22.68
N GLU A 119 3.82 -4.08 23.14
CA GLU A 119 3.62 -3.81 24.57
C GLU A 119 2.68 -4.83 25.23
N GLN A 120 1.63 -5.27 24.52
CA GLN A 120 0.70 -6.28 25.01
C GLN A 120 1.37 -7.66 25.10
N LEU A 121 2.11 -8.07 24.07
CA LEU A 121 2.87 -9.31 24.06
C LEU A 121 3.88 -9.36 25.22
N ASN A 122 4.62 -8.27 25.44
CA ASN A 122 5.59 -8.17 26.54
C ASN A 122 4.93 -8.32 27.92
N LYS A 123 3.73 -7.75 28.12
CA LYS A 123 2.97 -7.90 29.36
C LYS A 123 2.50 -9.34 29.57
N GLU A 124 2.03 -10.01 28.52
CA GLU A 124 1.55 -11.40 28.59
C GLU A 124 2.69 -12.38 28.91
N GLN A 125 3.87 -12.19 28.32
CA GLN A 125 5.07 -12.98 28.63
C GLN A 125 5.54 -12.84 30.08
N GLN A 126 5.25 -11.71 30.72
CA GLN A 126 5.57 -11.46 32.13
C GLN A 126 4.54 -12.03 33.11
N THR A 127 3.38 -12.50 32.63
CA THR A 127 2.33 -13.11 33.47
C THR A 127 2.39 -14.64 33.44
N VAL A 128 2.72 -15.27 34.56
CA VAL A 128 2.70 -16.74 34.70
C VAL A 128 1.25 -17.23 34.76
N GLY A 129 0.79 -17.96 33.75
CA GLY A 129 -0.46 -18.73 33.80
C GLY A 129 -1.54 -18.41 32.76
N LYS A 130 -1.33 -17.45 31.85
CA LYS A 130 -2.19 -17.27 30.66
C LYS A 130 -1.56 -17.95 29.46
N GLY A 131 -2.29 -18.89 28.85
CA GLY A 131 -1.89 -19.53 27.60
C GLY A 131 -1.63 -18.51 26.50
N VAL A 132 -0.77 -18.87 25.54
CA VAL A 132 -0.35 -18.02 24.42
C VAL A 132 -1.58 -17.46 23.70
N GLY A 133 -1.92 -16.19 23.98
CA GLY A 133 -2.92 -15.47 23.21
C GLY A 133 -2.48 -15.50 21.75
N HIS A 134 -3.32 -16.03 20.88
CA HIS A 134 -3.04 -15.99 19.45
C HIS A 134 -3.15 -14.54 19.00
N LEU A 135 -2.01 -13.88 18.81
CA LEU A 135 -1.97 -12.63 18.05
C LEU A 135 -2.43 -12.93 16.63
N GLU A 136 -3.38 -12.16 16.11
CA GLU A 136 -3.88 -12.32 14.74
C GLU A 136 -2.83 -11.96 13.68
N ALA A 137 -1.79 -11.19 14.06
CA ALA A 137 -0.64 -10.88 13.21
C ALA A 137 0.67 -10.84 14.03
N PRO A 138 1.80 -11.25 13.44
CA PRO A 138 3.10 -11.15 14.11
C PRO A 138 3.49 -9.68 14.33
N VAL A 139 4.03 -9.38 15.50
CA VAL A 139 4.64 -8.08 15.79
C VAL A 139 5.90 -7.89 14.95
N VAL A 140 6.14 -6.65 14.50
CA VAL A 140 7.26 -6.32 13.61
C VAL A 140 8.19 -5.34 14.33
N GLU A 141 9.46 -5.71 14.49
CA GLU A 141 10.48 -4.86 15.13
C GLU A 141 11.41 -4.16 14.13
N LYS A 142 11.26 -4.47 12.84
CA LYS A 142 12.10 -3.97 11.75
C LYS A 142 11.36 -2.97 10.86
N PHE A 143 12.10 -2.20 10.09
CA PHE A 143 11.59 -1.30 9.07
C PHE A 143 11.61 -2.00 7.70
N GLY A 144 10.47 -2.05 7.02
CA GLY A 144 10.33 -2.77 5.76
C GLY A 144 8.88 -3.13 5.48
N PHE A 145 8.68 -3.97 4.46
CA PHE A 145 7.40 -4.55 4.12
C PHE A 145 7.61 -5.83 3.31
N ASP A 146 6.74 -6.83 3.48
CA ASP A 146 6.96 -8.17 2.91
C ASP A 146 6.89 -8.23 1.38
N VAL A 147 6.27 -7.23 0.76
CA VAL A 147 6.17 -7.13 -0.70
C VAL A 147 6.70 -5.80 -1.20
N THR A 148 7.14 -5.79 -2.45
CA THR A 148 7.46 -4.55 -3.16
C THR A 148 6.21 -3.70 -3.32
N THR A 149 6.25 -2.48 -2.79
CA THR A 149 5.26 -1.44 -3.07
C THR A 149 5.81 -0.48 -4.12
N CYS A 150 4.96 0.40 -4.67
CA CYS A 150 5.40 1.38 -5.65
C CYS A 150 5.02 2.81 -5.25
N CYS A 151 5.93 3.75 -5.48
CA CYS A 151 5.63 5.18 -5.52
C CYS A 151 5.41 5.58 -6.98
N GLY A 152 4.14 5.58 -7.40
CA GLY A 152 3.81 5.65 -8.81
C GLY A 152 4.32 4.43 -9.58
N TYR A 153 5.19 4.61 -10.58
CA TYR A 153 5.81 3.50 -11.33
C TYR A 153 7.14 3.02 -10.75
N ILE A 154 7.61 3.63 -9.66
CA ILE A 154 8.90 3.33 -9.06
C ILE A 154 8.71 2.23 -8.02
N PRO A 155 9.28 1.03 -8.20
CA PRO A 155 9.32 0.00 -7.16
C PRO A 155 10.15 0.48 -5.97
N GLN A 156 9.62 0.32 -4.76
CA GLN A 156 10.30 0.65 -3.51
C GLN A 156 11.01 -0.59 -2.98
N VAL A 157 12.28 -0.44 -2.60
CA VAL A 157 13.03 -1.48 -1.89
C VAL A 157 12.48 -1.55 -0.47
N ASN A 158 11.93 -2.70 -0.07
CA ASN A 158 11.25 -2.87 1.22
C ASN A 158 11.92 -3.94 2.11
N ASP A 159 13.15 -4.35 1.75
CA ASP A 159 13.91 -5.34 2.51
C ASP A 159 14.05 -4.90 3.96
N TRP A 160 13.68 -5.80 4.87
CA TRP A 160 13.67 -5.55 6.31
C TRP A 160 15.03 -5.07 6.85
N GLN A 161 15.01 -4.01 7.65
CA GLN A 161 16.18 -3.41 8.30
C GLN A 161 15.91 -3.16 9.79
N ASP A 162 16.92 -3.36 10.63
CA ASP A 162 16.82 -3.11 12.07
C ASP A 162 16.98 -1.62 12.43
N ASP A 163 17.60 -0.83 11.54
CA ASP A 163 17.87 0.59 11.76
C ASP A 163 17.12 1.50 10.77
N TRP A 164 16.39 2.47 11.31
CA TRP A 164 15.61 3.42 10.53
C TRP A 164 16.49 4.31 9.65
N VAL A 165 17.64 4.76 10.17
CA VAL A 165 18.51 5.68 9.43
C VAL A 165 19.06 4.97 8.19
N THR A 166 19.50 3.74 8.33
CA THR A 166 19.93 2.85 7.25
C THR A 166 18.80 2.62 6.24
N PHE A 167 17.62 2.20 6.70
CA PHE A 167 16.46 1.98 5.84
C PHE A 167 16.10 3.21 5.01
N PHE A 168 15.95 4.36 5.67
CA PHE A 168 15.49 5.57 5.00
C PHE A 168 16.58 6.17 4.07
N SER A 169 17.82 6.26 4.53
CA SER A 169 18.91 6.81 3.72
C SER A 169 19.21 5.95 2.50
N GLN A 170 19.30 4.61 2.66
CA GLN A 170 19.73 3.71 1.58
C GLN A 170 18.55 3.27 0.69
N GLN A 171 17.41 2.91 1.28
CA GLN A 171 16.29 2.32 0.54
C GLN A 171 15.20 3.32 0.14
N ARG A 172 15.27 4.58 0.61
CA ARG A 172 14.38 5.65 0.14
C ARG A 172 15.16 6.74 -0.60
N LEU A 173 16.07 7.43 0.07
CA LEU A 173 16.75 8.60 -0.50
C LEU A 173 17.77 8.21 -1.58
N GLN A 174 18.74 7.37 -1.25
CA GLN A 174 19.78 6.91 -2.20
C GLN A 174 19.17 6.23 -3.42
N HIS A 175 18.09 5.46 -3.26
CA HIS A 175 17.40 4.83 -4.38
C HIS A 175 16.86 5.87 -5.38
N GLN A 176 16.20 6.93 -4.89
CA GLN A 176 15.70 8.03 -5.73
C GLN A 176 16.84 8.77 -6.42
N LEU A 177 17.92 9.06 -5.69
CA LEU A 177 19.10 9.74 -6.24
C LEU A 177 19.77 8.93 -7.34
N ASN A 178 19.92 7.61 -7.14
CA ASN A 178 20.46 6.70 -8.16
C ASN A 178 19.61 6.70 -9.44
N MET A 179 18.29 6.81 -9.32
CA MET A 179 17.41 6.91 -10.49
C MET A 179 17.56 8.24 -11.22
N VAL A 180 17.71 9.36 -10.48
CA VAL A 180 17.97 10.67 -11.06
C VAL A 180 19.30 10.68 -11.81
N GLU A 181 20.38 10.17 -11.21
CA GLU A 181 21.70 10.05 -11.85
C GLU A 181 21.61 9.21 -13.14
N LYS A 182 20.92 8.06 -13.10
CA LYS A 182 20.75 7.20 -14.28
C LYS A 182 19.90 7.82 -15.38
N SER A 183 18.85 8.55 -15.01
CA SER A 183 17.87 9.07 -15.97
C SER A 183 18.28 10.42 -16.57
N TYR A 184 19.03 11.23 -15.81
CA TYR A 184 19.37 12.61 -16.19
C TYR A 184 20.88 12.87 -16.26
N GLY A 185 21.74 11.93 -15.85
CA GLY A 185 23.19 12.07 -15.92
C GLY A 185 23.78 13.08 -14.93
N ASP A 186 23.00 13.48 -13.91
CA ASP A 186 23.37 14.52 -12.96
C ASP A 186 24.39 13.99 -11.94
N ARG A 187 25.66 14.31 -12.18
CA ARG A 187 26.79 13.93 -11.31
C ARG A 187 26.92 14.82 -10.08
N GLU A 188 26.41 16.05 -10.13
CA GLU A 188 26.47 17.01 -9.02
C GLU A 188 25.63 16.51 -7.84
N VAL A 189 24.47 15.92 -8.14
CA VAL A 189 23.61 15.26 -7.14
C VAL A 189 24.35 14.17 -6.36
N ARG A 190 25.23 13.40 -7.01
CA ARG A 190 26.02 12.35 -6.37
C ARG A 190 27.11 12.92 -5.45
N GLU A 191 27.80 13.96 -5.89
CA GLU A 191 28.85 14.62 -5.11
C GLU A 191 28.26 15.27 -3.85
N LEU A 192 27.14 15.98 -3.96
CA LEU A 192 26.42 16.56 -2.83
C LEU A 192 25.92 15.49 -1.86
N TRP A 193 25.39 14.38 -2.37
CA TRP A 193 24.91 13.29 -1.54
C TRP A 193 26.03 12.55 -0.80
N ALA A 194 27.16 12.30 -1.47
CA ALA A 194 28.33 11.66 -0.85
C ALA A 194 28.88 12.49 0.33
N ASN A 195 28.91 13.82 0.18
CA ASN A 195 29.35 14.74 1.24
C ASN A 195 28.40 14.73 2.46
N HIS A 196 27.13 14.37 2.27
CA HIS A 196 26.14 14.30 3.36
C HIS A 196 26.10 12.95 4.06
N ILE A 197 26.16 11.81 3.36
CA ILE A 197 26.19 10.48 4.01
C ILE A 197 27.42 10.33 4.91
N LEU A 198 28.58 10.83 4.48
CA LEU A 198 29.83 10.76 5.25
C LEU A 198 29.83 11.62 6.51
N SER A 199 28.82 12.47 6.72
CA SER A 199 28.63 13.27 7.94
C SER A 199 27.65 12.65 8.94
N VAL A 200 26.96 11.56 8.55
CA VAL A 200 25.97 10.86 9.39
C VAL A 200 26.57 9.63 10.09
N TYR A 201 27.83 9.28 9.76
CA TYR A 201 28.69 8.33 10.46
C TYR A 201 29.98 9.02 10.88
#